data_AF-A0A9Q1JU75-F1
#
_entry.id   AF-A0A9Q1JU75-F1
#
_cell.length_a   1.000
_cell.length_b   1.000
_cell.length_c   1.000
_cell.angle_alpha   90.00
_cell.angle_beta   90.00
_cell.angle_gamma   90.00
#
_symmetry.space_group_name_H-M   'P 1'
#
loop_
_entity.id
_entity.type
_entity.pdbx_description
1 polymer ?
#
loop_
_entity_poly.entity_id
_entity_poly.type
_entity_poly.pdbx_seq_one_letter_code
_entity_poly.pdbx_strand_id
1 'polypeptide(L)'
;MDSYHEHVLRHMYDLWTNWRSDLKRYNITKLRRTLRQALDHVPNELQKEEWHWLIIEIYSKDPQKEASARNSANRANYKKEMLHRTRSKPYEQVAWELVDQKVVKLKFQDSVVGYGGGVKAKDIRGRSHTEVELEVELNATRKKNEVLVDCVTTVKTENENLRNRVESIEAKMGKFKDWVSSQLNITIPPYANIENGNAG
;
A
#
# COMPACT_ATOMS: atom_id res chain seq x y z
N MET A 1 11.01 -21.59 -0.42
CA MET A 1 11.07 -20.95 0.91
C MET A 1 11.84 -19.63 0.84
N ASP A 2 12.96 -19.58 0.12
CA ASP A 2 13.80 -18.38 0.01
C ASP A 2 13.13 -17.18 -0.67
N SER A 3 12.30 -17.41 -1.70
CA SER A 3 11.58 -16.32 -2.39
C SER A 3 10.55 -15.59 -1.51
N TYR A 4 9.93 -16.29 -0.56
CA TYR A 4 9.01 -15.67 0.38
C TYR A 4 9.76 -14.83 1.42
N HIS A 5 10.90 -15.34 1.90
CA HIS A 5 11.78 -14.60 2.81
C HIS A 5 12.31 -13.31 2.17
N GLU A 6 12.81 -13.37 0.94
CA GLU A 6 13.26 -12.20 0.20
C GLU A 6 12.14 -11.18 -0.04
N HIS A 7 10.93 -11.66 -0.38
CA HIS A 7 9.79 -10.78 -0.59
C HIS A 7 9.40 -10.03 0.69
N VAL A 8 9.35 -10.71 1.83
CA VAL A 8 9.04 -10.12 3.13
C VAL A 8 10.12 -9.11 3.52
N LEU A 9 11.41 -9.47 3.39
CA LEU A 9 12.51 -8.55 3.71
C LEU A 9 12.47 -7.28 2.85
N ARG A 10 12.21 -7.42 1.55
CA ARG A 10 12.05 -6.27 0.65
C ARG A 10 10.88 -5.38 1.08
N HIS A 11 9.74 -5.99 1.39
CA HIS A 11 8.57 -5.24 1.86
C HIS A 11 8.85 -4.49 3.16
N MET A 12 9.50 -5.12 4.13
CA MET A 12 9.91 -4.47 5.38
C MET A 12 10.88 -3.31 5.13
N TYR A 13 11.82 -3.47 4.20
CA TYR A 13 12.76 -2.41 3.82
C TYR A 13 12.05 -1.21 3.19
N ASP A 14 11.05 -1.45 2.35
CA ASP A 14 10.24 -0.40 1.73
C ASP A 14 9.41 0.35 2.78
N LEU A 15 8.79 -0.37 3.71
CA LEU A 15 8.05 0.23 4.83
C LEU A 15 8.97 1.13 5.67
N TRP A 16 10.14 0.64 6.06
CA TRP A 16 11.13 1.43 6.82
C TRP A 16 11.59 2.67 6.04
N THR A 17 11.89 2.52 4.75
CA THR A 17 12.34 3.63 3.89
C THR A 17 11.26 4.70 3.73
N ASN A 18 10.01 4.29 3.55
CA ASN A 18 8.88 5.19 3.40
C ASN A 18 8.60 5.94 4.72
N TRP A 19 8.47 5.21 5.83
CA TRP A 19 8.25 5.78 7.15
C TRP A 19 9.32 6.83 7.50
N ARG A 20 10.60 6.47 7.30
CA ARG A 20 11.72 7.37 7.56
C ARG A 20 11.70 8.60 6.64
N SER A 21 11.31 8.43 5.38
CA SER A 21 11.17 9.54 4.43
C SER A 21 10.06 10.51 4.85
N ASP A 22 8.92 10.01 5.31
CA ASP A 22 7.83 10.82 5.83
C ASP A 22 8.24 11.56 7.10
N LEU A 23 8.94 10.88 8.00
CA LEU A 23 9.49 11.49 9.20
C LEU A 23 10.39 12.70 8.87
N LYS A 24 11.25 12.60 7.86
CA LYS A 24 12.06 13.73 7.35
C LYS A 24 11.18 14.84 6.76
N ARG A 25 10.17 14.47 5.96
CA ARG A 25 9.31 15.42 5.25
C ARG A 25 8.53 16.30 6.23
N TYR A 26 7.88 15.70 7.22
CA TYR A 26 7.00 16.42 8.15
C TYR A 26 7.77 17.17 9.23
N ASN A 27 8.86 16.61 9.75
CA ASN A 27 9.58 17.22 10.86
C ASN A 27 10.71 18.18 10.44
N ILE A 28 11.22 18.07 9.21
CA ILE A 28 12.34 18.87 8.73
C ILE A 28 11.94 19.71 7.51
N THR A 29 11.55 19.06 6.41
CA THR A 29 11.35 19.75 5.12
C THR A 29 10.17 20.72 5.12
N LYS A 30 8.97 20.27 5.53
CA LYS A 30 7.76 21.10 5.55
C LYS A 30 7.87 22.26 6.54
N LEU A 31 8.54 22.03 7.67
CA LEU A 31 8.81 23.05 8.68
C LEU A 31 10.02 23.93 8.34
N ARG A 32 10.67 23.72 7.18
CA ARG A 32 11.87 24.42 6.72
C ARG A 32 12.99 24.48 7.77
N ARG A 33 13.13 23.42 8.56
CA ARG A 33 14.17 23.32 9.59
C ARG A 33 15.48 22.85 8.97
N THR A 34 16.58 23.40 9.46
CA THR A 34 17.90 22.84 9.18
C THR A 34 18.10 21.55 9.96
N LEU A 35 19.03 20.68 9.51
CA LEU A 35 19.37 19.46 10.25
C LEU A 35 19.86 19.76 11.68
N ARG A 36 20.51 20.92 11.88
CA ARG A 36 20.96 21.38 13.21
C ARG A 36 19.78 21.73 14.12
N GLN A 37 18.80 22.46 13.61
CA GLN A 37 17.56 22.77 14.34
C GLN A 37 16.69 21.53 14.56
N ALA A 38 16.81 20.52 13.69
CA ALA A 38 16.07 19.28 13.85
C ALA A 38 16.53 18.48 15.07
N LEU A 39 17.80 18.58 15.50
CA LEU A 39 18.31 17.89 16.69
C LEU A 39 17.60 18.33 17.98
N ASP A 40 17.22 19.60 18.06
CA ASP A 40 16.56 20.17 19.24
C ASP A 40 15.05 19.89 19.27
N HIS A 41 14.46 19.50 18.14
CA HIS A 41 13.02 19.26 18.00
C HIS A 41 12.72 17.79 17.70
N VAL A 42 12.60 17.01 18.78
CA VAL A 42 12.24 15.59 18.73
C VAL A 42 10.73 15.43 18.47
N PRO A 43 10.31 14.58 17.51
CA PRO A 43 8.91 14.21 17.33
C PRO A 43 8.35 13.48 18.56
N ASN A 44 7.08 13.74 18.93
CA ASN A 44 6.48 13.22 20.18
C ASN A 44 6.49 11.68 20.32
N GLU A 45 6.53 10.96 19.21
CA GLU A 45 6.45 9.50 19.17
C GLU A 45 7.82 8.81 19.19
N LEU A 46 8.93 9.57 19.18
CA LEU A 46 10.27 9.03 19.02
C LEU A 46 11.16 9.38 20.19
N GLN A 47 12.02 8.43 20.61
CA GLN A 47 13.01 8.72 21.64
C GLN A 47 14.05 9.71 21.11
N LYS A 48 14.65 10.47 22.03
CA LYS A 48 15.62 11.49 21.68
C LYS A 48 16.81 10.85 20.96
N GLU A 49 17.32 9.76 21.48
CA GLU A 49 18.51 9.05 21.01
C GLU A 49 18.30 8.51 19.58
N GLU A 50 17.13 7.93 19.32
CA GLU A 50 16.74 7.40 18.01
C GLU A 50 16.63 8.50 16.96
N TRP A 51 16.06 9.65 17.34
CA TRP A 51 15.96 10.81 16.46
C TRP A 51 17.33 11.41 16.12
N HIS A 52 18.21 11.52 17.13
CA HIS A 52 19.57 12.01 16.95
C HIS A 52 20.35 11.09 16.01
N TRP A 53 20.25 9.76 16.23
CA TRP A 53 20.87 8.78 15.35
C TRP A 53 20.35 8.88 13.92
N LEU A 54 19.04 9.02 13.70
CA LEU A 54 18.46 9.20 12.36
C LEU A 54 19.00 10.45 11.64
N ILE A 55 19.12 11.57 12.36
CA ILE A 55 19.65 12.82 11.80
C ILE A 55 21.12 12.66 11.42
N ILE A 56 21.95 12.16 12.33
CA ILE A 56 23.40 12.08 12.15
C ILE A 56 23.73 10.99 11.13
N GLU A 57 23.27 9.77 11.38
CA GLU A 57 23.72 8.59 10.66
C GLU A 57 23.05 8.43 9.30
N ILE A 58 21.81 8.91 9.13
CA ILE A 58 21.06 8.59 7.91
C ILE A 58 20.64 9.82 7.10
N TYR A 59 20.32 10.96 7.73
CA TYR A 59 20.04 12.21 6.99
C TYR A 59 21.28 13.05 6.68
N SER A 60 22.36 12.91 7.47
CA SER A 60 23.59 13.68 7.27
C SER A 60 24.64 12.99 6.40
N LYS A 61 24.46 11.70 6.06
CA LYS A 61 25.37 10.93 5.21
C LYS A 61 25.51 11.51 3.79
N ASP A 62 26.75 11.55 3.32
CA ASP A 62 27.19 12.19 2.08
C ASP A 62 26.56 11.71 0.76
N PRO A 63 26.14 10.44 0.55
CA PRO A 63 25.47 10.07 -0.70
C PRO A 63 24.17 10.87 -0.94
N GLN A 64 23.46 11.30 0.10
CA GLN A 64 22.32 12.20 -0.07
C GLN A 64 22.74 13.62 -0.47
N LYS A 65 23.86 14.13 0.06
CA LYS A 65 24.39 15.45 -0.29
C LYS A 65 24.92 15.46 -1.71
N GLU A 66 25.68 14.45 -2.12
CA GLU A 66 26.20 14.31 -3.47
C GLU A 66 25.09 14.11 -4.51
N ALA A 67 24.12 13.24 -4.24
CA ALA A 67 22.96 13.08 -5.11
C ALA A 67 22.15 14.38 -5.22
N SER A 68 21.97 15.10 -4.12
CA SER A 68 21.28 16.41 -4.11
C SER A 68 22.07 17.48 -4.86
N ALA A 69 23.38 17.56 -4.68
CA ALA A 69 24.27 18.49 -5.37
C ALA A 69 24.28 18.20 -6.88
N ARG A 70 24.41 16.92 -7.27
CA ARG A 70 24.34 16.47 -8.66
C ARG A 70 22.98 16.77 -9.29
N ASN A 71 21.88 16.51 -8.58
CA ASN A 71 20.52 16.85 -9.05
C ASN A 71 20.28 18.37 -9.14
N SER A 72 20.91 19.17 -8.28
CA SER A 72 20.86 20.63 -8.35
C SER A 72 21.65 21.16 -9.55
N ALA A 73 22.87 20.65 -9.75
CA ALA A 73 23.71 20.97 -10.90
C ALA A 73 23.03 20.59 -12.22
N ASN A 74 22.45 19.40 -12.30
CA ASN A 74 21.69 18.95 -13.47
C ASN A 74 20.50 19.90 -13.76
N ARG A 75 19.76 20.32 -12.73
CA ARG A 75 18.67 21.30 -12.88
C ARG A 75 19.15 22.67 -13.38
N ALA A 76 20.29 23.15 -12.87
CA ALA A 76 20.88 24.40 -13.33
C ALA A 76 21.35 24.31 -14.79
N ASN A 77 21.90 23.17 -15.20
CA ASN A 77 22.31 22.92 -16.59
C ASN A 77 21.10 22.82 -17.53
N TYR A 78 20.01 22.14 -17.14
CA TYR A 78 18.78 22.11 -17.94
C TYR A 78 18.21 23.51 -18.19
N LYS A 79 18.37 24.43 -17.22
CA LYS A 79 17.93 25.84 -17.37
C LYS A 79 18.76 26.63 -18.39
N LYS A 80 19.99 26.20 -18.67
CA LYS A 80 20.90 26.83 -19.65
C LYS A 80 20.86 26.17 -21.03
N GLU A 81 20.68 24.84 -21.09
CA GLU A 81 20.77 24.08 -22.35
C GLU A 81 19.43 23.80 -23.04
N MET A 82 18.28 23.90 -22.32
CA MET A 82 16.99 23.70 -22.96
C MET A 82 16.56 24.92 -23.77
N LEU A 83 17.02 24.99 -25.02
CA LEU A 83 16.38 25.82 -26.04
C LEU A 83 14.96 25.28 -26.28
N HIS A 84 13.93 26.10 -26.02
CA HIS A 84 12.53 25.73 -26.23
C HIS A 84 12.32 25.32 -27.70
N ARG A 85 12.23 24.01 -27.98
CA ARG A 85 12.09 23.47 -29.34
C ARG A 85 10.68 23.67 -29.92
N THR A 86 9.73 23.98 -29.06
CA THR A 86 8.43 24.56 -29.42
C THR A 86 8.53 26.05 -29.12
N ARG A 87 8.14 26.94 -30.04
CA ARG A 87 8.15 28.42 -29.90
C ARG A 87 7.34 28.97 -28.70
N SER A 88 7.00 28.15 -27.72
CA SER A 88 6.27 28.47 -26.52
C SER A 88 7.18 29.18 -25.51
N LYS A 89 6.74 30.35 -25.05
CA LYS A 89 7.40 31.10 -23.97
C LYS A 89 7.40 30.30 -22.67
N PRO A 90 8.38 30.49 -21.77
CA PRO A 90 8.38 29.87 -20.45
C PRO A 90 7.15 30.29 -19.64
N TYR A 91 6.66 29.38 -18.79
CA TYR A 91 5.46 29.57 -17.94
C TYR A 91 5.45 30.91 -17.20
N GLU A 92 6.60 31.37 -16.69
CA GLU A 92 6.71 32.64 -15.98
C GLU A 92 6.40 33.83 -16.90
N GLN A 93 6.86 33.84 -18.16
CA GLN A 93 6.55 34.90 -19.12
C GLN A 93 5.06 34.90 -19.51
N VAL A 94 4.47 33.72 -19.66
CA VAL A 94 3.04 33.56 -20.00
C VAL A 94 2.16 34.00 -18.83
N ALA A 95 2.55 33.72 -17.59
CA ALA A 95 1.82 34.15 -16.40
C ALA A 95 1.79 35.69 -16.27
N TRP A 96 2.90 36.37 -16.57
CA TRP A 96 2.92 37.84 -16.57
C TRP A 96 2.09 38.44 -17.72
N GLU A 97 2.16 37.89 -18.93
CA GLU A 97 1.34 38.35 -20.07
C GLU A 97 -0.17 38.08 -19.88
N LEU A 98 -0.54 37.00 -19.20
CA LEU A 98 -1.95 36.67 -18.88
C LEU A 98 -2.55 37.55 -17.79
N VAL A 99 -1.73 38.11 -16.89
CA VAL A 99 -2.20 39.08 -15.89
C VAL A 99 -2.57 40.40 -16.58
N ASP A 100 -1.87 40.77 -17.65
CA ASP A 100 -2.18 41.95 -18.47
C ASP A 100 -3.33 41.70 -19.47
N GLN A 101 -3.48 40.48 -20.00
CA GLN A 101 -4.55 40.10 -20.92
C GLN A 101 -5.65 39.29 -20.23
N LYS A 102 -6.47 39.96 -19.40
CA LYS A 102 -7.73 39.37 -18.96
C LYS A 102 -8.64 39.11 -20.18
N VAL A 103 -9.17 37.88 -20.24
CA VAL A 103 -10.29 37.39 -21.07
C VAL A 103 -9.92 36.74 -22.41
N VAL A 104 -9.43 35.50 -22.37
CA VAL A 104 -9.88 34.44 -23.32
C VAL A 104 -10.00 33.11 -22.58
N LYS A 105 -11.20 32.51 -22.63
CA LYS A 105 -11.55 31.23 -22.01
C LYS A 105 -10.64 30.09 -22.52
N LEU A 106 -9.65 29.68 -21.73
CA LEU A 106 -8.91 28.45 -21.98
C LEU A 106 -9.60 27.27 -21.27
N LYS A 107 -10.23 26.39 -22.05
CA LYS A 107 -10.68 25.08 -21.57
C LYS A 107 -9.44 24.23 -21.28
N PHE A 108 -9.10 24.03 -20.02
CA PHE A 108 -8.09 23.06 -19.62
C PHE A 108 -8.76 21.71 -19.41
N GLN A 109 -8.72 20.84 -20.42
CA GLN A 109 -8.91 19.40 -20.22
C GLN A 109 -7.56 18.78 -19.81
N ASP A 110 -7.57 18.06 -18.69
CA ASP A 110 -6.67 16.97 -18.30
C ASP A 110 -5.16 17.23 -18.29
N SER A 111 -4.73 18.25 -17.55
CA SER A 111 -3.31 18.50 -17.26
C SER A 111 -2.91 17.96 -15.88
N VAL A 112 -2.19 16.84 -15.84
CA VAL A 112 -1.48 16.36 -14.63
C VAL A 112 -0.18 17.17 -14.48
N VAL A 113 -0.09 17.98 -13.42
CA VAL A 113 1.10 18.77 -13.09
C VAL A 113 2.01 17.96 -12.16
N GLY A 114 3.16 17.54 -12.66
CA GLY A 114 4.23 16.93 -11.86
C GLY A 114 5.41 17.89 -11.70
N TYR A 115 5.70 18.32 -10.47
CA TYR A 115 6.90 19.10 -10.16
C TYR A 115 8.07 18.15 -9.84
N GLY A 116 9.02 17.98 -10.76
CA GLY A 116 10.28 17.27 -10.49
C GLY A 116 10.96 16.74 -11.74
N GLY A 117 12.24 17.08 -11.92
CA GLY A 117 12.99 16.86 -13.17
C GLY A 117 13.20 15.39 -13.56
N GLY A 118 13.31 15.20 -14.88
CA GLY A 118 13.91 14.01 -15.49
C GLY A 118 13.01 12.78 -15.66
N VAL A 119 11.83 12.74 -15.04
CA VAL A 119 10.91 11.61 -15.20
C VAL A 119 9.92 11.96 -16.30
N LYS A 120 10.09 11.40 -17.50
CA LYS A 120 9.08 11.53 -18.56
C LYS A 120 7.85 10.76 -18.10
N ALA A 121 6.66 11.10 -18.59
CA ALA A 121 5.44 10.37 -18.22
C ALA A 121 5.52 8.84 -18.55
N LYS A 122 6.45 8.44 -19.42
CA LYS A 122 6.81 7.04 -19.72
C LYS A 122 7.77 6.37 -18.72
N ASP A 123 8.44 7.17 -17.88
CA ASP A 123 9.36 6.72 -16.83
C ASP A 123 8.62 6.65 -15.47
N ILE A 124 7.45 7.31 -15.33
CA ILE A 124 6.51 7.18 -14.19
C ILE A 124 5.49 6.08 -14.45
N ARG A 125 4.99 5.98 -15.69
CA ARG A 125 4.17 4.83 -16.11
C ARG A 125 5.11 3.64 -16.22
N GLY A 126 4.87 2.57 -15.45
CA GLY A 126 5.41 1.25 -15.78
C GLY A 126 5.00 0.82 -17.19
N ARG A 127 5.33 -0.41 -17.62
CA ARG A 127 4.83 -0.97 -18.87
C ARG A 127 3.34 -0.63 -18.98
N SER A 128 3.00 0.23 -19.94
CA SER A 128 1.61 0.56 -20.21
C SER A 128 1.06 -0.69 -20.89
N HIS A 129 0.34 -1.51 -20.13
CA HIS A 129 -0.34 -2.67 -20.70
C HIS A 129 -1.15 -2.16 -21.89
N THR A 130 -0.96 -2.78 -23.06
CA THR A 130 -1.79 -2.44 -24.20
C THR A 130 -3.24 -2.80 -23.85
N GLU A 131 -4.20 -2.14 -24.48
CA GLU A 131 -5.64 -2.44 -24.30
C GLU A 131 -5.92 -3.95 -24.39
N VAL A 132 -5.24 -4.63 -25.33
CA VAL A 132 -5.28 -6.08 -25.53
C VAL A 132 -4.71 -6.85 -24.33
N GLU A 133 -3.61 -6.41 -23.73
CA GLU A 133 -2.99 -7.06 -22.58
C GLU A 133 -3.86 -6.94 -21.33
N LEU A 134 -4.49 -5.77 -21.12
CA LEU A 134 -5.48 -5.56 -20.06
C LEU A 134 -6.72 -6.42 -20.24
N GLU A 135 -7.20 -6.57 -21.47
CA GLU A 135 -8.38 -7.39 -21.75
C GLU A 135 -8.11 -8.89 -21.56
N VAL A 136 -6.89 -9.35 -21.89
CA VAL A 136 -6.46 -10.72 -21.58
C VAL A 136 -6.39 -10.95 -20.07
N GLU A 137 -5.83 -10.01 -19.31
CA GLU A 137 -5.74 -10.11 -17.86
C GLU A 137 -7.11 -10.04 -17.17
N LEU A 138 -7.99 -9.16 -17.64
CA LEU A 138 -9.39 -9.05 -17.19
C LEU A 138 -10.15 -10.36 -17.43
N ASN A 139 -9.99 -10.96 -18.61
CA ASN A 139 -10.64 -12.23 -18.93
C ASN A 139 -10.07 -13.39 -18.10
N ALA A 140 -8.75 -13.40 -17.84
CA ALA A 140 -8.12 -14.41 -16.99
C ALA A 140 -8.57 -14.30 -15.53
N THR A 141 -8.65 -13.08 -15.00
CA THR A 141 -9.16 -12.83 -13.64
C THR A 141 -10.64 -13.16 -13.52
N ARG A 142 -11.45 -12.84 -14.52
CA ARG A 142 -12.87 -13.23 -14.57
C ARG A 142 -13.05 -14.75 -14.51
N LYS A 143 -12.28 -15.52 -15.29
CA LYS A 143 -12.31 -17.00 -15.26
C LYS A 143 -11.91 -17.57 -13.90
N LYS A 144 -10.87 -17.01 -13.26
CA LYS A 144 -10.47 -17.43 -11.91
C LYS A 144 -11.58 -17.17 -10.90
N ASN A 145 -12.21 -15.99 -10.97
CA ASN A 145 -13.31 -15.64 -10.08
C ASN A 145 -14.53 -16.57 -10.28
N GLU A 146 -14.84 -16.94 -11.52
CA GLU A 146 -15.90 -17.91 -11.83
C GLU A 146 -15.60 -19.28 -11.19
N VAL A 147 -14.39 -19.82 -11.39
CA VAL A 147 -13.97 -21.10 -10.77
C VAL A 147 -14.00 -21.02 -9.24
N LEU A 148 -13.59 -19.88 -8.65
CA LEU A 148 -13.65 -19.69 -7.20
C LEU A 148 -15.09 -19.68 -6.68
N VAL A 149 -16.02 -19.03 -7.39
CA VAL A 149 -17.43 -19.03 -7.04
C VAL A 149 -18.01 -20.45 -7.11
N ASP A 150 -17.68 -21.22 -8.14
CA ASP A 150 -18.11 -22.61 -8.27
C ASP A 150 -17.56 -23.50 -7.14
N CYS A 151 -16.28 -23.31 -6.78
CA CYS A 151 -15.67 -24.02 -5.65
C CYS A 151 -16.36 -23.67 -4.33
N VAL A 152 -16.63 -22.39 -4.07
CA VAL A 152 -17.31 -21.94 -2.85
C VAL A 152 -18.73 -22.47 -2.77
N THR A 153 -19.48 -22.48 -3.88
CA THR A 153 -20.84 -23.04 -3.90
C THR A 153 -20.83 -24.55 -3.64
N THR A 154 -19.86 -25.28 -4.20
CA THR A 154 -19.68 -26.72 -3.95
C THR A 154 -19.33 -27.01 -2.49
N VAL A 155 -18.36 -26.31 -1.91
CA VAL A 155 -17.99 -26.48 -0.49
C VAL A 155 -19.17 -26.14 0.42
N LYS A 156 -19.97 -25.14 0.05
CA LYS A 156 -21.17 -24.77 0.81
C LYS A 156 -22.22 -25.90 0.82
N THR A 157 -22.47 -26.53 -0.32
CA THR A 157 -23.44 -27.65 -0.40
C THR A 157 -22.90 -28.89 0.31
N GLU A 158 -21.60 -29.17 0.22
CA GLU A 158 -20.95 -30.25 0.98
C GLU A 158 -21.05 -30.02 2.49
N ASN A 159 -20.80 -28.81 2.97
CA ASN A 159 -20.93 -28.46 4.38
C ASN A 159 -22.36 -28.60 4.88
N GLU A 160 -23.35 -28.23 4.07
CA GLU A 160 -24.76 -28.39 4.41
C GLU A 160 -25.15 -29.88 4.48
N ASN A 161 -24.63 -30.70 3.56
CA ASN A 161 -24.79 -32.15 3.62
C ASN A 161 -24.12 -32.77 4.86
N LEU A 162 -22.90 -32.36 5.19
CA LEU A 162 -22.21 -32.81 6.40
C LEU A 162 -22.97 -32.43 7.66
N ARG A 163 -23.51 -31.20 7.73
CA ARG A 163 -24.35 -30.76 8.85
C ARG A 163 -25.57 -31.67 9.01
N ASN A 164 -26.29 -31.96 7.92
CA ASN A 164 -27.45 -32.87 7.96
C ASN A 164 -27.08 -34.29 8.41
N ARG A 165 -25.90 -34.79 8.01
CA ARG A 165 -25.39 -36.09 8.46
C ARG A 165 -25.06 -36.09 9.95
N VAL A 166 -24.44 -35.02 10.46
CA VAL A 166 -24.13 -34.85 11.88
C VAL A 166 -25.43 -34.79 12.69
N GLU A 167 -26.40 -33.98 12.29
CA GLU A 167 -27.73 -33.92 12.93
C GLU A 167 -28.41 -35.29 12.98
N SER A 168 -28.32 -36.07 11.90
CA SER A 168 -28.85 -37.44 11.86
C SER A 168 -28.14 -38.37 12.86
N ILE A 169 -26.82 -38.27 12.97
CA ILE A 169 -26.02 -39.06 13.92
C ILE A 169 -26.35 -38.65 15.35
N GLU A 170 -26.42 -37.36 15.64
CA GLU A 170 -26.79 -36.82 16.96
C GLU A 170 -28.18 -37.30 17.37
N ALA A 171 -29.15 -37.30 16.45
CA ALA A 171 -30.49 -37.83 16.72
C ALA A 171 -30.48 -39.33 17.03
N LYS A 172 -29.68 -40.13 16.31
CA LYS A 172 -29.53 -41.57 16.58
C LYS A 172 -28.81 -41.81 17.92
N MET A 173 -27.78 -41.04 18.20
CA MET A 173 -27.01 -41.09 19.45
C MET A 173 -27.90 -40.72 20.65
N GLY A 174 -28.77 -39.71 20.50
CA GLY A 174 -29.77 -39.34 21.51
C GLY A 174 -30.69 -40.51 21.85
N LYS A 175 -31.28 -41.16 20.83
CA LYS A 175 -32.12 -42.36 21.03
C LYS A 175 -31.36 -43.50 21.71
N PHE A 176 -30.09 -43.72 21.35
CA PHE A 176 -29.26 -44.72 21.98
C PHE A 176 -28.98 -44.38 23.46
N LYS A 177 -28.66 -43.11 23.75
CA LYS A 177 -28.46 -42.61 25.11
C LYS A 177 -29.70 -42.82 25.97
N ASP A 178 -30.89 -42.50 25.45
CA ASP A 178 -32.16 -42.68 26.15
C ASP A 178 -32.44 -44.17 26.43
N TRP A 179 -32.15 -45.03 25.45
CA TRP A 179 -32.27 -46.48 25.59
C TRP A 179 -31.36 -47.03 26.69
N VAL A 180 -30.07 -46.67 26.70
CA VAL A 180 -29.12 -47.09 27.73
C VAL A 180 -29.55 -46.59 29.11
N SER A 181 -29.97 -45.32 29.21
CA SER A 181 -30.42 -44.72 30.46
C SER A 181 -31.64 -45.45 31.02
N SER A 182 -32.56 -45.88 30.15
CA SER A 182 -33.75 -46.65 30.52
C SER A 182 -33.42 -48.08 30.99
N GLN A 183 -32.43 -48.74 30.36
CA GLN A 183 -32.02 -50.10 30.75
C GLN A 183 -31.26 -50.14 32.07
N LEU A 184 -30.44 -49.11 32.37
CA LEU A 184 -29.55 -49.11 33.53
C LEU A 184 -30.08 -48.28 34.71
N ASN A 185 -31.17 -47.53 34.53
CA ASN A 185 -31.74 -46.60 35.53
C ASN A 185 -30.72 -45.54 36.02
N ILE A 186 -29.84 -45.09 35.11
CA ILE A 186 -28.77 -44.11 35.35
C ILE A 186 -29.07 -42.85 34.55
N THR A 187 -28.93 -41.67 35.19
CA THR A 187 -29.01 -40.37 34.51
C THR A 187 -27.61 -39.90 34.12
N ILE A 188 -27.32 -39.84 32.82
CA ILE A 188 -26.04 -39.33 32.30
C ILE A 188 -26.11 -37.80 32.18
N PRO A 189 -25.31 -37.04 32.94
CA PRO A 189 -25.34 -35.57 32.90
C PRO A 189 -24.95 -35.02 31.52
N PRO A 190 -25.43 -33.83 31.12
CA PRO A 190 -25.03 -33.19 29.87
C PRO A 190 -23.54 -32.85 29.88
N TYR A 191 -22.88 -33.01 28.73
CA TYR A 191 -21.50 -32.54 28.56
C TYR A 191 -21.46 -31.01 28.69
N ALA A 192 -20.47 -30.50 29.44
CA ALA A 192 -20.25 -29.07 29.57
C ALA A 192 -19.92 -28.45 28.21
N ASN A 193 -20.59 -27.35 27.84
CA ASN A 193 -20.31 -26.60 26.64
C ASN A 193 -18.85 -26.10 26.70
N ILE A 194 -18.00 -26.57 25.79
CA ILE A 194 -16.71 -25.94 25.54
C ILE A 194 -17.03 -24.66 24.76
N GLU A 195 -17.22 -23.55 25.47
CA GLU A 195 -17.26 -22.23 24.87
C GLU A 195 -15.90 -22.01 24.18
N ASN A 196 -15.89 -22.06 22.85
CA ASN A 196 -14.70 -21.78 22.07
C ASN A 196 -14.27 -20.33 22.35
N GLY A 197 -13.16 -20.20 23.06
CA GLY A 197 -12.52 -18.93 23.36
C GLY A 197 -12.25 -18.15 22.07
N ASN A 198 -12.93 -17.02 21.95
CA ASN A 198 -12.64 -16.03 20.93
C ASN A 198 -11.29 -15.38 21.30
N ALA A 199 -10.22 -15.78 20.61
CA ALA A 199 -8.93 -15.13 20.72
C ALA A 199 -9.04 -13.74 20.07
N GLY A 200 -8.80 -12.70 20.88
CA GLY A 200 -8.67 -11.31 20.44
C GLY A 200 -7.36 -11.01 19.74
#